data_AF-A0A924D0C5-F1
#
_entry.id   AF-A0A924D0C5-F1
#
_cell.length_a   1.000
_cell.length_b   1.000
_cell.length_c   1.000
_cell.angle_alpha   90.00
_cell.angle_beta   90.00
_cell.angle_gamma   90.00
#
_symmetry.space_group_name_H-M   'P 1'
#
loop_
_entity.id
_entity.type
_entity.pdbx_description
1 polymer ?
#
loop_
_entity_poly.entity_id
_entity_poly.type
_entity_poly.pdbx_seq_one_letter_code
_entity_poly.pdbx_strand_id
1 'polypeptide(L)' 'MLLRLATLAPSIVHAIVEGRQPIGLTRQRLAKIANLPIDWTEQRRMLGFQAA' A
#
# COMPACT_ATOMS: atom_id res chain seq x y z
N MET A 1 13.91 -12.89 -3.49
CA MET A 1 13.24 -12.07 -2.45
C MET A 1 11.75 -12.05 -2.76
N LEU A 2 10.97 -12.91 -2.10
CA LEU A 2 9.50 -12.88 -2.19
C LEU A 2 9.07 -11.55 -1.57
N LEU A 3 8.58 -10.61 -2.38
CA LEU A 3 7.87 -9.45 -1.84
C LEU A 3 6.78 -10.01 -0.92
N ARG A 4 6.79 -9.64 0.35
CA ARG A 4 5.67 -9.87 1.27
C ARG A 4 4.47 -9.06 0.75
N LEU A 5 3.84 -9.53 -0.32
CA LEU A 5 2.52 -9.07 -0.74
C LEU A 5 1.46 -9.43 0.32
N ALA A 6 1.76 -10.39 1.20
CA ALA A 6 0.88 -10.84 2.28
C ALA A 6 0.70 -9.85 3.44
N THR A 7 1.45 -8.73 3.50
CA THR A 7 1.26 -7.73 4.57
C THR A 7 0.40 -6.55 4.17
N LEU A 8 0.03 -6.39 2.90
CA LEU A 8 -0.79 -5.24 2.48
C LEU A 8 -2.26 -5.44 2.87
N ALA A 9 -2.89 -4.37 3.36
CA ALA A 9 -4.32 -4.37 3.62
C ALA A 9 -5.12 -4.77 2.35
N PRO A 10 -6.13 -5.65 2.45
CA PRO A 10 -6.88 -6.13 1.28
C PRO A 10 -7.48 -5.01 0.42
N SER A 11 -7.95 -3.93 1.06
CA SER A 11 -8.50 -2.75 0.37
C SER A 11 -7.48 -2.04 -0.52
N ILE A 12 -6.19 -2.05 -0.13
CA ILE A 12 -5.10 -1.44 -0.90
C ILE A 12 -4.80 -2.30 -2.13
N VAL A 13 -4.75 -3.62 -1.95
CA VAL A 13 -4.57 -4.56 -3.07
C VAL A 13 -5.71 -4.39 -4.08
N HIS A 14 -6.94 -4.31 -3.61
CA HIS A 14 -8.11 -4.10 -4.47
C HIS A 14 -8.01 -2.78 -5.26
N ALA A 15 -7.69 -1.67 -4.59
CA ALA A 15 -7.52 -0.38 -5.25
C ALA A 15 -6.35 -0.36 -6.25
N ILE A 16 -5.26 -1.09 -6.00
CA ILE A 16 -4.16 -1.24 -6.96
C ILE A 16 -4.65 -2.00 -8.20
N VAL A 17 -5.33 -3.13 -8.00
CA VAL A 17 -5.87 -3.96 -9.09
C VAL A 17 -6.88 -3.20 -9.95
N GLU A 18 -7.69 -2.34 -9.33
CA GLU A 18 -8.69 -1.52 -10.01
C GLU A 18 -8.14 -0.18 -10.54
N GLY A 19 -6.85 0.09 -10.37
CA GLY A 19 -6.22 1.34 -10.83
C GLY A 19 -6.63 2.59 -10.03
N ARG A 20 -7.28 2.42 -8.86
CA ARG A 20 -7.66 3.50 -7.93
C ARG A 20 -6.59 3.79 -6.88
N GLN A 21 -5.36 3.36 -7.11
CA GLN A 21 -4.24 3.69 -6.23
C GLN A 21 -3.93 5.20 -6.30
N PRO A 22 -3.48 5.83 -5.20
CA PRO A 22 -3.05 7.22 -5.20
C PRO A 22 -1.95 7.46 -6.25
N ILE A 23 -1.97 8.63 -6.91
CA ILE A 23 -0.99 8.98 -7.97
C ILE A 23 0.47 8.87 -7.47
N GLY A 24 0.70 9.11 -6.18
CA GLY A 24 2.02 8.98 -5.57
C GLY A 24 2.42 7.54 -5.22
N LEU A 25 1.56 6.54 -5.41
CA LEU A 25 1.82 5.15 -5.04
C LEU A 25 2.25 4.33 -6.26
N THR A 26 3.57 4.25 -6.48
CA THR A 26 4.16 3.44 -7.56
C THR A 26 4.69 2.10 -7.03
N ARG A 27 4.87 1.13 -7.94
CA ARG A 27 5.55 -0.15 -7.64
C ARG A 27 6.93 0.06 -7.00
N GLN A 28 7.70 1.03 -7.51
CA GLN A 28 9.01 1.37 -6.96
C GLN A 28 8.91 1.94 -5.55
N ARG A 29 7.90 2.78 -5.27
CA ARG A 29 7.68 3.32 -3.93
C ARG A 29 7.31 2.20 -2.96
N LEU A 30 6.39 1.31 -3.33
CA LEU A 30 6.03 0.13 -2.53
C LEU A 30 7.25 -0.76 -2.24
N ALA A 31 8.11 -1.00 -3.24
CA ALA A 31 9.32 -1.81 -3.06
C ALA A 31 10.37 -1.17 -2.14
N LYS A 32 10.36 0.16 -1.99
CA LYS A 32 11.26 0.91 -1.10
C LYS A 32 10.76 1.01 0.34
N ILE A 33 9.51 0.64 0.62
CA ILE A 33 8.96 0.67 1.98
C ILE A 33 9.48 -0.55 2.73
N ALA A 34 10.56 -0.35 3.49
CA ALA A 34 11.17 -1.40 4.30
C ALA A 34 10.35 -1.71 5.58
N ASN A 35 9.65 -0.71 6.12
CA ASN A 35 8.88 -0.81 7.36
C ASN A 35 7.41 -0.54 7.09
N LEU A 36 6.71 -1.53 6.54
CA LEU A 36 5.26 -1.46 6.44
C LEU A 36 4.64 -1.76 7.81
N PRO A 37 3.79 -0.87 8.37
CA PRO A 37 3.10 -1.13 9.63
C PRO A 37 2.28 -2.42 9.56
N ILE A 38 2.14 -3.17 10.65
CA ILE A 38 1.20 -4.31 10.70
C ILE A 38 -0.25 -3.81 10.72
N ASP A 39 -0.50 -2.67 11.36
CA ASP A 39 -1.81 -2.04 11.40
C ASP A 39 -2.23 -1.52 10.02
N TRP A 40 -3.40 -1.97 9.54
CA TRP A 40 -3.90 -1.63 8.22
C TRP A 40 -4.37 -0.18 8.10
N THR A 41 -4.80 0.44 9.19
CA THR A 41 -5.18 1.86 9.18
C THR A 41 -3.95 2.71 8.95
N GLU A 42 -2.86 2.38 9.66
CA GLU A 42 -1.59 3.06 9.51
C GLU A 42 -0.95 2.82 8.14
N GLN A 43 -1.10 1.62 7.57
CA GLN A 43 -0.73 1.38 6.17
C GLN A 43 -1.48 2.30 5.20
N ARG A 44 -2.81 2.40 5.35
CA ARG A 44 -3.62 3.26 4.47
C ARG A 44 -3.18 4.71 4.58
N ARG A 45 -2.90 5.18 5.80
CA ARG A 45 -2.37 6.54 6.05
C ARG A 45 -1.03 6.75 5.36
N MET A 46 -0.08 5.85 5.59
CA MET A 46 1.28 5.93 5.04
C MET A 46 1.29 5.88 3.51
N LEU A 47 0.38 5.10 2.93
CA LEU A 47 0.27 4.88 1.49
C LEU A 47 -0.66 5.88 0.79
N GLY A 48 -1.28 6.80 1.52
CA GLY A 48 -2.14 7.87 0.97
C GLY A 48 -3.55 7.43 0.57
N PHE A 49 -4.05 6.33 1.15
CA PHE A 49 -5.42 5.82 0.96
C PHE A 49 -6.45 6.43 1.91
N GLN A 50 -6.04 7.22 2.89
CA GLN A 50 -6.98 8.10 3.59
C GLN A 50 -7.18 9.34 2.73
N ALA A 51 -8.39 9.48 2.19
CA ALA A 51 -8.89 10.77 1.73
C ALA A 51 -8.74 11.78 2.89
N ALA A 52 -8.47 13.04 2.53
CA ALA A 52 -8.62 14.15 3.47
C ALA A 52 -10.01 14.13 4.12
#